data_AF-A0A5M3M874-F1
#
_entry.id   AF-A0A5M3M874-F1
#
_cell.length_a   1.000
_cell.length_b   1.000
_cell.length_c   1.000
_cell.angle_alpha   90.00
_cell.angle_beta   90.00
_cell.angle_gamma   90.00
#
_symmetry.space_group_name_H-M   'P 1'
#
loop_
_entity.id
_entity.type
_entity.pdbx_description
1 polymer ?
#
loop_
_entity_poly.entity_id
_entity_poly.type
_entity_poly.pdbx_seq_one_letter_code
_entity_poly.pdbx_strand_id
1 'polypeptide(L)'
;MTPPAETSLPPASSPFDHPKADLYLLSADGVYFRVFKLFLSLASPIFESMFELPQPAATDNTAHEFKDGLPVVTVSESSKTLDSFLRFCYPSTLTEDPDLNQLDDVVDVLEASRKYEVSVIEKRLGRVLATPEVLAQDPYKCFAIACRSEMKEEAELAAKYTLRLPLIPPMFPEIDMVTSKQLLVLLTYHSQCTVAVAKLANDCTPWMVAYFSLKGFDWLTDSHGYCPRRKYHQFGSREVPGWWADFMDQILPLVQDRPSPSTVRNFDTQGIIETAQKPSSCNTCPKIVRERLAQCVDLLAEEIEKATSGIKFEMTF
;
A
#
# COMPACT_ATOMS: atom_id res chain seq x y z
N MET A 1 7.41 12.11 -58.50
CA MET A 1 7.72 11.20 -57.38
C MET A 1 8.19 12.06 -56.23
N THR A 2 7.30 12.39 -55.31
CA THR A 2 7.62 13.02 -54.03
C THR A 2 8.37 11.97 -53.19
N PRO A 3 9.49 12.29 -52.54
CA PRO A 3 10.12 11.35 -51.61
C PRO A 3 9.11 11.02 -50.50
N PRO A 4 9.11 9.77 -49.98
CA PRO A 4 8.26 9.44 -48.84
C PRO A 4 8.63 10.37 -47.69
N ALA A 5 7.62 11.00 -47.09
CA ALA A 5 7.82 11.79 -45.89
C ALA A 5 8.42 10.87 -44.83
N GLU A 6 9.67 11.13 -44.44
CA GLU A 6 10.25 10.56 -43.22
C GLU A 6 9.32 10.95 -42.09
N THR A 7 8.52 10.00 -41.59
CA THR A 7 7.67 10.21 -40.43
C THR A 7 8.61 10.48 -39.26
N SER A 8 8.88 11.75 -38.98
CA SER A 8 9.74 12.16 -37.88
C SER A 8 9.09 11.68 -36.59
N LEU A 9 9.69 10.67 -35.96
CA LEU A 9 9.25 10.19 -34.67
C LEU A 9 9.20 11.36 -33.65
N PRO A 10 8.22 11.38 -32.75
CA PRO A 10 7.98 12.52 -31.87
C PRO A 10 9.13 12.72 -30.87
N PRO A 11 9.52 13.97 -30.59
CA PRO A 11 10.41 14.28 -29.47
C PRO A 11 9.67 14.16 -28.13
N ALA A 12 10.39 13.80 -27.08
CA ALA A 12 9.91 13.89 -25.71
C ALA A 12 9.63 15.35 -25.31
N SER A 13 8.74 15.54 -24.34
CA SER A 13 8.49 16.85 -23.74
C SER A 13 9.59 17.25 -22.75
N SER A 14 9.60 18.53 -22.36
CA SER A 14 10.36 19.01 -21.21
C SER A 14 10.21 18.07 -19.99
N PRO A 15 11.30 17.74 -19.28
CA PRO A 15 12.63 18.35 -19.36
C PRO A 15 13.61 17.71 -20.36
N PHE A 16 13.17 16.73 -21.16
CA PHE A 16 14.04 15.93 -22.04
C PHE A 16 14.06 16.41 -23.49
N ASP A 17 13.96 17.72 -23.69
CA ASP A 17 14.01 18.41 -24.99
C ASP A 17 15.15 19.45 -25.08
N HIS A 18 16.01 19.52 -24.06
CA HIS A 18 17.01 20.58 -23.92
C HIS A 18 18.04 20.62 -25.08
N PRO A 19 18.28 21.79 -25.71
CA PRO A 19 19.08 21.88 -26.94
C PRO A 19 20.58 21.63 -26.78
N LYS A 20 21.10 21.68 -25.54
CA LYS A 20 22.52 21.38 -25.24
C LYS A 20 22.78 19.91 -24.84
N ALA A 21 21.75 19.07 -24.84
CA ALA A 21 21.92 17.64 -24.63
C ALA A 21 22.89 17.04 -25.67
N ASP A 22 23.64 16.02 -25.28
CA ASP A 22 24.72 15.42 -26.06
C ASP A 22 24.45 13.96 -26.48
N LEU A 23 23.22 13.47 -26.22
CA LEU A 23 22.77 12.13 -26.57
C LEU A 23 21.26 12.11 -26.82
N TYR A 24 20.84 11.27 -27.77
CA TYR A 24 19.46 10.83 -27.88
C TYR A 24 19.29 9.42 -27.31
N LEU A 25 18.29 9.23 -26.45
CA LEU A 25 17.72 7.91 -26.19
C LEU A 25 16.45 7.74 -27.04
N LEU A 26 16.30 6.60 -27.70
CA LEU A 26 15.09 6.24 -28.44
C LEU A 26 14.35 5.15 -27.64
N SER A 27 13.16 5.46 -27.15
CA SER A 27 12.30 4.50 -26.45
C SER A 27 11.75 3.42 -27.38
N ALA A 28 11.27 2.32 -26.82
CA ALA A 28 10.73 1.19 -27.58
C ALA A 28 9.47 1.53 -28.40
N ASP A 29 8.68 2.50 -27.93
CA ASP A 29 7.50 3.05 -28.60
C ASP A 29 7.82 4.25 -29.51
N GLY A 30 9.12 4.52 -29.76
CA GLY A 30 9.56 5.42 -30.81
C GLY A 30 9.55 6.90 -30.42
N VAL A 31 9.87 7.25 -29.17
CA VAL A 31 10.01 8.63 -28.70
C VAL A 31 11.49 8.97 -28.47
N TYR A 32 11.92 10.13 -28.98
CA TYR A 32 13.29 10.61 -28.81
C TYR A 32 13.44 11.49 -27.57
N PHE A 33 14.29 11.08 -26.63
CA PHE A 33 14.65 11.83 -25.43
C PHE A 33 16.03 12.47 -25.61
N ARG A 34 16.12 13.80 -25.46
CA ARG A 34 17.40 14.52 -25.40
C ARG A 34 17.93 14.49 -23.98
N VAL A 35 19.06 13.83 -23.79
CA VAL A 35 19.66 13.64 -22.46
C VAL A 35 21.12 14.06 -22.39
N PHE A 36 21.60 14.32 -21.18
CA PHE A 36 23.00 14.58 -20.88
C PHE A 36 23.67 13.31 -20.40
N LYS A 37 24.72 12.86 -21.11
CA LYS A 37 25.51 11.69 -20.72
C LYS A 37 26.01 11.78 -19.29
N LEU A 38 26.47 12.96 -18.87
CA LEU A 38 27.00 13.21 -17.52
C LEU A 38 26.04 12.75 -16.41
N PHE A 39 24.75 13.10 -16.48
CA PHE A 39 23.81 12.75 -15.42
C PHE A 39 23.52 11.24 -15.41
N LEU A 40 23.42 10.62 -16.58
CA LEU A 40 23.21 9.18 -16.68
C LEU A 40 24.43 8.38 -16.22
N SER A 41 25.64 8.79 -16.60
CA SER A 41 26.89 8.15 -16.13
C SER A 41 27.04 8.24 -14.62
N LEU A 42 26.74 9.41 -14.02
CA LEU A 42 26.81 9.57 -12.57
C LEU A 42 25.73 8.78 -11.82
N ALA A 43 24.56 8.56 -12.45
CA ALA A 43 23.46 7.84 -11.84
C ALA A 43 23.57 6.32 -12.01
N SER A 44 24.17 5.85 -13.11
CA SER A 44 24.13 4.45 -13.56
C SER A 44 25.49 3.98 -14.08
N PRO A 45 26.11 2.97 -13.43
CA PRO A 45 27.34 2.33 -13.91
C PRO A 45 27.18 1.68 -15.29
N ILE A 46 25.97 1.22 -15.62
CA ILE A 46 25.66 0.62 -16.92
C ILE A 46 25.71 1.68 -18.03
N PHE A 47 25.13 2.86 -17.80
CA PHE A 47 25.24 3.97 -18.74
C PHE A 47 26.66 4.52 -18.83
N GLU A 48 27.38 4.63 -17.71
CA GLU A 48 28.80 4.99 -17.68
C GLU A 48 29.61 4.07 -18.60
N SER A 49 29.53 2.75 -18.37
CA SER A 49 30.22 1.75 -19.17
C SER A 49 29.79 1.78 -20.64
N MET A 50 28.48 1.93 -20.90
CA MET A 50 27.94 1.96 -22.27
C MET A 50 28.47 3.15 -23.08
N PHE A 51 28.72 4.29 -22.46
CA PHE A 51 29.24 5.48 -23.15
C PHE A 51 30.76 5.47 -23.34
N GLU A 52 31.49 4.64 -22.61
CA GLU A 52 32.94 4.44 -22.79
C GLU A 52 33.28 3.47 -23.94
N LEU A 53 32.32 2.66 -24.39
CA LEU A 53 32.54 1.73 -25.48
C LEU A 53 32.81 2.47 -26.81
N PRO A 54 33.78 2.01 -27.62
CA PRO A 54 34.03 2.59 -28.94
C PRO A 54 32.77 2.48 -29.81
N GLN A 55 32.19 3.62 -30.20
CA GLN A 55 31.11 3.61 -31.18
C GLN A 55 31.68 3.33 -32.58
N PRO A 56 30.97 2.58 -33.45
CA PRO A 56 31.34 2.44 -34.84
C PRO A 56 31.58 3.82 -35.47
N ALA A 57 32.63 3.95 -36.30
CA ALA A 57 32.96 5.22 -36.92
C ALA A 57 31.77 5.73 -37.75
N ALA A 58 31.44 7.02 -37.62
CA ALA A 58 30.35 7.73 -38.30
C ALA A 58 30.47 7.79 -39.84
N THR A 59 31.34 6.97 -40.44
CA THR A 59 31.52 6.86 -41.89
C THR A 59 30.35 6.14 -42.57
N ASP A 60 29.61 5.32 -41.83
CA ASP A 60 28.37 4.67 -42.29
C ASP A 60 27.16 5.35 -41.62
N ASN A 61 26.85 6.59 -42.02
CA ASN A 61 25.69 7.35 -41.56
C ASN A 61 24.37 6.64 -41.94
N THR A 62 23.99 5.60 -41.21
CA THR A 62 22.60 5.14 -41.21
C THR A 62 21.80 6.08 -40.31
N ALA A 63 20.64 6.54 -40.77
CA ALA A 63 19.79 7.51 -40.06
C ALA A 63 19.34 7.04 -38.66
N HIS A 64 19.59 5.78 -38.30
CA HIS A 64 19.27 5.19 -37.01
C HIS A 64 20.37 5.36 -35.95
N GLU A 65 21.62 5.61 -36.34
CA GLU A 65 22.75 5.72 -35.40
C GLU A 65 23.02 7.16 -34.96
N PHE A 66 22.69 8.14 -35.81
CA PHE A 66 22.89 9.56 -35.52
C PHE A 66 21.65 10.39 -35.91
N LYS A 67 21.28 11.34 -35.04
CA LYS A 67 20.20 12.32 -35.25
C LYS A 67 20.72 13.71 -34.89
N ASP A 68 20.56 14.68 -35.79
CA ASP A 68 21.08 16.05 -35.63
C ASP A 68 22.59 16.12 -35.31
N GLY A 69 23.37 15.14 -35.79
CA GLY A 69 24.80 15.04 -35.48
C GLY A 69 25.13 14.51 -34.08
N LEU A 70 24.12 14.10 -33.31
CA LEU A 70 24.27 13.45 -32.01
C LEU A 70 24.04 11.93 -32.12
N PRO A 71 24.74 11.12 -31.33
CA PRO A 71 24.50 9.68 -31.30
C PRO A 71 23.10 9.35 -30.76
N VAL A 72 22.52 8.27 -31.27
CA VAL A 72 21.24 7.72 -30.83
C VAL A 72 21.48 6.35 -30.19
N VAL A 73 20.96 6.14 -28.98
CA VAL A 73 20.96 4.84 -28.30
C VAL A 73 19.52 4.37 -28.14
N THR A 74 19.20 3.21 -28.71
CA THR A 74 17.89 2.59 -28.56
C THR A 74 17.79 1.85 -27.23
N VAL A 75 16.70 2.04 -26.51
CA VAL A 75 16.43 1.37 -25.24
C VAL A 75 15.12 0.56 -25.33
N SER A 76 14.92 -0.37 -24.40
CA SER A 76 13.76 -1.29 -24.43
C SER A 76 12.55 -0.74 -23.66
N GLU A 77 12.75 0.31 -22.89
CA GLU A 77 11.75 0.95 -22.04
C GLU A 77 10.78 1.77 -22.91
N SER A 78 9.50 1.77 -22.53
CA SER A 78 8.50 2.68 -23.12
C SER A 78 8.86 4.13 -22.83
N SER A 79 8.29 5.08 -23.58
CA SER A 79 8.53 6.50 -23.32
C SER A 79 8.10 6.90 -21.91
N LYS A 80 7.02 6.29 -21.39
CA LYS A 80 6.48 6.57 -20.06
C LYS A 80 7.42 6.09 -18.95
N THR A 81 7.90 4.85 -19.04
CA THR A 81 8.89 4.28 -18.10
C THR A 81 10.19 5.07 -18.15
N LEU A 82 10.67 5.38 -19.36
CA LEU A 82 11.92 6.09 -19.57
C LEU A 82 11.86 7.52 -19.02
N ASP A 83 10.78 8.25 -19.24
CA ASP A 83 10.59 9.60 -18.67
C ASP A 83 10.71 9.58 -17.13
N SER A 84 9.97 8.69 -16.48
CA SER A 84 9.99 8.53 -15.02
C SER A 84 11.37 8.13 -14.49
N PHE A 85 12.03 7.17 -15.14
CA PHE A 85 13.37 6.73 -14.78
C PHE A 85 14.39 7.87 -14.90
N LEU A 86 14.37 8.60 -16.02
CA LEU A 86 15.30 9.70 -16.28
C LEU A 86 15.14 10.85 -15.28
N ARG A 87 13.91 11.14 -14.83
CA ARG A 87 13.66 12.18 -13.81
C ARG A 87 14.39 11.90 -12.50
N PHE A 88 14.57 10.63 -12.13
CA PHE A 88 15.36 10.25 -10.96
C PHE A 88 16.87 10.34 -11.17
N CYS A 89 17.35 10.19 -12.40
CA CYS A 89 18.77 10.32 -12.73
C CYS A 89 19.24 11.77 -12.77
N TYR A 90 18.31 12.72 -12.91
CA TYR A 90 18.63 14.14 -13.02
C TYR A 90 18.59 14.85 -11.66
N PRO A 91 19.36 15.94 -11.49
CA PRO A 91 19.25 16.80 -10.31
C PRO A 91 17.83 17.33 -10.13
N SER A 92 17.32 17.31 -8.89
CA SER A 92 15.97 17.80 -8.55
C SER A 92 15.76 19.30 -8.77
N THR A 93 16.82 20.05 -9.08
CA THR A 93 16.73 21.46 -9.50
C THR A 93 16.40 21.62 -10.99
N LEU A 94 16.49 20.53 -11.76
CA LEU A 94 16.27 20.50 -13.21
C LEU A 94 15.02 19.71 -13.59
N THR A 95 14.61 18.77 -12.74
CA THR A 95 13.48 17.88 -12.97
C THR A 95 12.61 17.78 -11.72
N GLU A 96 11.31 17.61 -11.94
CA GLU A 96 10.37 17.23 -10.89
C GLU A 96 10.39 15.71 -10.72
N ASP A 97 10.23 15.24 -9.49
CA ASP A 97 10.01 13.81 -9.21
C ASP A 97 8.79 13.34 -10.02
N PRO A 98 8.83 12.12 -10.60
CA PRO A 98 7.72 11.63 -11.41
C PRO A 98 6.45 11.48 -10.56
N ASP A 99 5.31 11.65 -11.22
CA ASP A 99 4.02 11.37 -10.58
C ASP A 99 3.85 9.85 -10.44
N LEU A 100 4.19 9.34 -9.26
CA LEU A 100 4.06 7.92 -8.91
C LEU A 100 2.65 7.55 -8.43
N ASN A 101 1.67 8.47 -8.49
CA ASN A 101 0.30 8.19 -8.07
C ASN A 101 -0.36 7.11 -8.95
N GLN A 102 0.18 6.87 -10.15
CA GLN A 102 -0.20 5.74 -11.00
C GLN A 102 0.80 4.59 -10.76
N LEU A 103 0.49 3.77 -9.76
CA LEU A 103 1.28 2.59 -9.38
C LEU A 103 1.57 1.61 -10.53
N ASP A 104 0.86 1.73 -11.66
CA ASP A 104 1.08 0.91 -12.87
C ASP A 104 2.50 1.01 -13.43
N ASP A 105 3.14 2.18 -13.35
CA ASP A 105 4.48 2.39 -13.90
C ASP A 105 5.60 1.99 -12.94
N VAL A 106 5.26 1.75 -11.66
CA VAL A 106 6.25 1.49 -10.62
C VAL A 106 7.01 0.20 -10.91
N VAL A 107 6.33 -0.84 -11.44
CA VAL A 107 6.98 -2.11 -11.80
C VAL A 107 7.99 -1.90 -12.91
N ASP A 108 7.60 -1.24 -14.00
CA ASP A 108 8.47 -1.02 -15.15
C ASP A 108 9.67 -0.13 -14.77
N VAL A 109 9.45 0.90 -13.94
CA VAL A 109 10.54 1.77 -13.47
C VAL A 109 11.46 1.03 -12.50
N LEU A 110 10.95 0.12 -11.65
CA LEU A 110 11.76 -0.76 -10.82
C LEU A 110 12.61 -1.71 -11.68
N GLU A 111 12.02 -2.35 -12.69
CA GLU A 111 12.74 -3.22 -13.62
C GLU A 111 13.84 -2.45 -14.37
N ALA A 112 13.53 -1.24 -14.86
CA ALA A 112 14.53 -0.34 -15.45
C ALA A 112 15.64 0.03 -14.45
N SER A 113 15.28 0.35 -13.20
CA SER A 113 16.27 0.71 -12.18
C SER A 113 17.24 -0.41 -11.86
N ARG A 114 16.79 -1.67 -11.93
CA ARG A 114 17.65 -2.85 -11.79
C ARG A 114 18.55 -3.03 -12.98
N LYS A 115 17.97 -2.97 -14.19
CA LYS A 115 18.69 -3.10 -15.45
C LYS A 115 19.84 -2.09 -15.55
N TYR A 116 19.63 -0.87 -15.05
CA TYR A 116 20.60 0.22 -15.08
C TYR A 116 21.34 0.42 -13.75
N GLU A 117 21.17 -0.49 -12.79
CA GLU A 117 21.83 -0.47 -11.47
C GLU A 117 21.66 0.83 -10.65
N VAL A 118 20.49 1.49 -10.77
CA VAL A 118 20.16 2.74 -10.07
C VAL A 118 19.39 2.45 -8.78
N SER A 119 20.08 1.87 -7.78
CA SER A 119 19.47 1.40 -6.52
C SER A 119 18.74 2.48 -5.68
N VAL A 120 19.04 3.76 -5.90
CA VAL A 120 18.33 4.86 -5.21
C VAL A 120 16.86 4.94 -5.61
N ILE A 121 16.52 4.55 -6.84
CA ILE A 121 15.15 4.52 -7.34
C ILE A 121 14.36 3.46 -6.59
N GLU A 122 14.90 2.25 -6.45
CA GLU A 122 14.26 1.17 -5.68
C GLU A 122 13.90 1.60 -4.26
N LYS A 123 14.84 2.26 -3.56
CA LYS A 123 14.61 2.76 -2.20
C LYS A 123 13.54 3.85 -2.15
N ARG A 124 13.48 4.73 -3.14
CA ARG A 124 12.45 5.78 -3.21
C ARG A 124 11.08 5.17 -3.48
N LEU A 125 10.98 4.28 -4.46
CA LEU A 125 9.73 3.62 -4.82
C LEU A 125 9.22 2.73 -3.68
N GLY A 126 10.11 2.01 -2.98
CA GLY A 126 9.75 1.26 -1.78
C GLY A 126 9.15 2.13 -0.68
N ARG A 127 9.75 3.32 -0.43
CA ARG A 127 9.19 4.29 0.52
C ARG A 127 7.81 4.79 0.11
N VAL A 128 7.58 5.03 -1.18
CA VAL A 128 6.28 5.48 -1.70
C VAL A 128 5.23 4.38 -1.54
N LEU A 129 5.56 3.14 -1.93
CA LEU A 129 4.71 1.96 -1.73
C LEU A 129 4.40 1.70 -0.26
N ALA A 130 5.31 2.09 0.64
CA ALA A 130 5.16 1.94 2.09
C ALA A 130 4.43 3.12 2.77
N THR A 131 3.98 4.15 2.04
CA THR A 131 3.23 5.26 2.64
C THR A 131 1.82 4.82 3.05
N PRO A 132 1.31 5.26 4.22
CA PRO A 132 -0.04 4.93 4.67
C PRO A 132 -1.13 5.30 3.66
N GLU A 133 -0.96 6.40 2.93
CA GLU A 133 -1.90 6.89 1.93
C GLU A 133 -2.05 5.90 0.77
N VAL A 134 -0.91 5.47 0.20
CA VAL A 134 -0.86 4.52 -0.93
C VAL A 134 -1.35 3.14 -0.49
N LEU A 135 -0.89 2.65 0.67
CA LEU A 135 -1.31 1.37 1.23
C LEU A 135 -2.81 1.32 1.58
N ALA A 136 -3.37 2.42 2.07
CA ALA A 136 -4.80 2.49 2.40
C ALA A 136 -5.69 2.55 1.17
N GLN A 137 -5.17 3.08 0.05
CA GLN A 137 -5.91 3.19 -1.21
C GLN A 137 -6.08 1.83 -1.89
N ASP A 138 -4.98 1.08 -2.08
CA ASP A 138 -5.02 -0.24 -2.71
C ASP A 138 -3.92 -1.19 -2.17
N PRO A 139 -4.16 -1.87 -1.04
CA PRO A 139 -3.15 -2.73 -0.43
C PRO A 139 -2.87 -3.99 -1.24
N TYR A 140 -3.82 -4.49 -2.05
CA TYR A 140 -3.60 -5.68 -2.89
C TYR A 140 -2.67 -5.35 -4.05
N LYS A 141 -2.86 -4.18 -4.68
CA LYS A 141 -1.94 -3.66 -5.68
C LYS A 141 -0.54 -3.45 -5.13
N CYS A 142 -0.42 -2.79 -3.97
CA CYS A 142 0.89 -2.60 -3.32
C CYS A 142 1.56 -3.94 -3.00
N PHE A 143 0.79 -4.92 -2.51
CA PHE A 143 1.29 -6.26 -2.25
C PHE A 143 1.81 -6.93 -3.51
N ALA A 144 1.05 -6.86 -4.61
CA ALA A 144 1.41 -7.48 -5.87
C ALA A 144 2.69 -6.87 -6.47
N ILE A 145 2.78 -5.53 -6.49
CA ILE A 145 3.97 -4.80 -6.95
C ILE A 145 5.19 -5.15 -6.10
N ALA A 146 5.03 -5.14 -4.77
CA ALA A 146 6.11 -5.50 -3.85
C ALA A 146 6.55 -6.96 -4.05
N CYS A 147 5.62 -7.88 -4.30
CA CYS A 147 5.95 -9.28 -4.58
C CYS A 147 6.69 -9.46 -5.91
N ARG A 148 6.20 -8.83 -6.98
CA ARG A 148 6.83 -8.84 -8.30
C ARG A 148 8.24 -8.25 -8.25
N SER A 149 8.43 -7.26 -7.40
CA SER A 149 9.68 -6.56 -7.20
C SER A 149 10.51 -7.15 -6.05
N GLU A 150 10.16 -8.30 -5.48
CA GLU A 150 10.94 -8.93 -4.40
C GLU A 150 11.21 -8.02 -3.18
N MET A 151 10.33 -7.05 -2.94
CA MET A 151 10.42 -6.05 -1.88
C MET A 151 9.73 -6.58 -0.61
N LYS A 152 10.49 -7.32 0.18
CA LYS A 152 9.95 -8.09 1.31
C LYS A 152 9.28 -7.23 2.39
N GLU A 153 9.90 -6.13 2.78
CA GLU A 153 9.39 -5.27 3.86
C GLU A 153 8.10 -4.58 3.43
N GLU A 154 8.04 -4.12 2.19
CA GLU A 154 6.88 -3.51 1.56
C GLU A 154 5.74 -4.51 1.36
N ALA A 155 6.05 -5.75 0.96
CA ALA A 155 5.06 -6.82 0.85
C ALA A 155 4.45 -7.18 2.21
N GLU A 156 5.26 -7.24 3.27
CA GLU A 156 4.77 -7.44 4.64
C GLU A 156 3.86 -6.28 5.09
N LEU A 157 4.27 -5.05 4.83
CA LEU A 157 3.50 -3.87 5.21
C LEU A 157 2.16 -3.82 4.46
N ALA A 158 2.16 -4.08 3.15
CA ALA A 158 0.96 -4.21 2.34
C ALA A 158 0.05 -5.34 2.86
N ALA A 159 0.60 -6.50 3.18
CA ALA A 159 -0.16 -7.61 3.77
C ALA A 159 -0.89 -7.21 5.06
N LYS A 160 -0.25 -6.43 5.94
CA LYS A 160 -0.90 -5.89 7.16
C LYS A 160 -2.09 -4.99 6.82
N TYR A 161 -1.99 -4.16 5.78
CA TYR A 161 -3.09 -3.30 5.34
C TYR A 161 -4.25 -4.10 4.73
N THR A 162 -3.98 -5.25 4.09
CA THR A 162 -5.06 -6.13 3.59
C THR A 162 -5.97 -6.68 4.69
N LEU A 163 -5.53 -6.71 5.96
CA LEU A 163 -6.37 -7.14 7.09
C LEU A 163 -7.59 -6.22 7.32
N ARG A 164 -7.61 -5.03 6.72
CA ARG A 164 -8.76 -4.11 6.70
C ARG A 164 -9.84 -4.53 5.70
N LEU A 165 -9.52 -5.48 4.83
CA LEU A 165 -10.34 -5.98 3.74
C LEU A 165 -10.70 -7.45 4.01
N PRO A 166 -11.75 -7.97 3.33
CA PRO A 166 -12.14 -9.37 3.45
C PRO A 166 -10.98 -10.32 3.11
N LEU A 167 -10.99 -11.51 3.72
CA LEU A 167 -9.95 -12.54 3.50
C LEU A 167 -9.75 -12.86 2.03
N ILE A 168 -10.84 -13.04 1.28
CA ILE A 168 -10.80 -13.34 -0.15
C ILE A 168 -10.88 -12.03 -0.93
N PRO A 169 -9.80 -11.62 -1.62
CA PRO A 169 -9.83 -10.41 -2.44
C PRO A 169 -10.83 -10.55 -3.60
N PRO A 170 -11.51 -9.46 -4.00
CA PRO A 170 -12.12 -9.42 -5.33
C PRO A 170 -11.03 -9.56 -6.40
N MET A 171 -11.40 -9.91 -7.63
CA MET A 171 -10.44 -9.90 -8.73
C MET A 171 -9.86 -8.50 -8.93
N PHE A 172 -8.53 -8.40 -9.02
CA PHE A 172 -7.80 -7.16 -9.28
C PHE A 172 -6.77 -7.40 -10.40
N PRO A 173 -6.46 -6.41 -11.26
CA PRO A 173 -5.58 -6.61 -12.43
C PRO A 173 -4.18 -7.14 -12.07
N GLU A 174 -3.61 -6.68 -10.97
CA GLU A 174 -2.24 -6.99 -10.56
C GLU A 174 -2.10 -8.40 -9.96
N ILE A 175 -3.19 -9.18 -9.90
CA ILE A 175 -3.14 -10.57 -9.45
C ILE A 175 -2.24 -11.43 -10.34
N ASP A 176 -2.09 -11.06 -11.62
CA ASP A 176 -1.19 -11.73 -12.56
C ASP A 176 0.29 -11.52 -12.22
N MET A 177 0.61 -10.54 -11.37
CA MET A 177 1.97 -10.27 -10.89
C MET A 177 2.38 -11.18 -9.73
N VAL A 178 1.43 -11.87 -9.09
CA VAL A 178 1.69 -12.75 -7.95
C VAL A 178 1.56 -14.22 -8.33
N THR A 179 2.46 -15.02 -7.80
CA THR A 179 2.37 -16.48 -7.89
C THR A 179 1.29 -17.02 -6.96
N SER A 180 0.75 -18.21 -7.28
CA SER A 180 -0.19 -18.90 -6.37
C SER A 180 0.41 -19.12 -4.97
N LYS A 181 1.73 -19.30 -4.87
CA LYS A 181 2.45 -19.44 -3.59
C LYS A 181 2.40 -18.15 -2.78
N GLN A 182 2.68 -17.00 -3.40
CA GLN A 182 2.63 -15.69 -2.73
C GLN A 182 1.21 -15.35 -2.27
N LEU A 183 0.21 -15.60 -3.12
CA LEU A 183 -1.20 -15.43 -2.74
C LEU A 183 -1.58 -16.34 -1.57
N LEU A 184 -1.16 -17.61 -1.58
CA LEU A 184 -1.43 -18.54 -0.47
C LEU A 184 -0.79 -18.07 0.84
N VAL A 185 0.42 -17.49 0.80
CA VAL A 185 1.07 -16.90 1.98
C VAL A 185 0.23 -15.73 2.53
N LEU A 186 -0.26 -14.84 1.68
CA LEU A 186 -1.13 -13.73 2.09
C LEU A 186 -2.42 -14.21 2.76
N LEU A 187 -3.11 -15.16 2.13
CA LEU A 187 -4.36 -15.72 2.66
C LEU A 187 -4.13 -16.48 3.97
N THR A 188 -3.01 -17.21 4.08
CA THR A 188 -2.64 -17.91 5.32
C THR A 188 -2.34 -16.92 6.44
N TYR A 189 -1.61 -15.85 6.15
CA TYR A 189 -1.34 -14.78 7.10
C TYR A 189 -2.63 -14.13 7.62
N HIS A 190 -3.54 -13.75 6.73
CA HIS A 190 -4.83 -13.16 7.10
C HIS A 190 -5.69 -14.14 7.93
N SER A 191 -5.73 -15.42 7.54
CA SER A 191 -6.40 -16.48 8.31
C SER A 191 -5.81 -16.64 9.72
N GLN A 192 -4.49 -16.60 9.87
CA GLN A 192 -3.84 -16.66 11.18
C GLN A 192 -4.16 -15.44 12.05
N CYS A 193 -4.19 -14.23 11.46
CA CYS A 193 -4.64 -13.01 12.14
C CYS A 193 -6.11 -13.14 12.57
N THR A 194 -6.98 -13.67 11.70
CA THR A 194 -8.38 -13.95 12.00
C THR A 194 -8.52 -14.90 13.20
N VAL A 195 -7.78 -16.00 13.21
CA VAL A 195 -7.76 -16.95 14.34
C VAL A 195 -7.24 -16.30 15.62
N ALA A 196 -6.21 -15.46 15.53
CA ALA A 196 -5.67 -14.75 16.70
C ALA A 196 -6.70 -13.78 17.30
N VAL A 197 -7.40 -13.03 16.45
CA VAL A 197 -8.42 -12.08 16.87
C VAL A 197 -9.71 -12.78 17.32
N ALA A 198 -10.09 -13.90 16.72
CA ALA A 198 -11.24 -14.69 17.17
C ALA A 198 -11.09 -15.20 18.60
N LYS A 199 -9.85 -15.39 19.08
CA LYS A 199 -9.60 -15.70 20.50
C LYS A 199 -10.04 -14.57 21.43
N LEU A 200 -10.03 -13.31 21.00
CA LEU A 200 -10.57 -12.19 21.77
C LEU A 200 -12.07 -12.32 21.99
N ALA A 201 -12.78 -12.97 21.05
CA ALA A 201 -14.22 -13.18 21.10
C ALA A 201 -14.62 -14.42 21.92
N ASN A 202 -13.69 -15.34 22.18
CA ASN A 202 -13.97 -16.60 22.87
C ASN A 202 -14.14 -16.42 24.39
N ASP A 203 -14.88 -17.35 24.98
CA ASP A 203 -15.23 -17.37 26.40
C ASP A 203 -14.01 -17.22 27.32
N CYS A 204 -14.19 -16.45 28.41
CA CYS A 204 -13.21 -16.29 29.49
C CYS A 204 -11.88 -15.65 29.08
N THR A 205 -11.85 -14.73 28.12
CA THR A 205 -10.61 -13.99 27.85
C THR A 205 -10.24 -13.06 29.01
N PRO A 206 -9.04 -13.22 29.61
CA PRO A 206 -8.60 -12.39 30.72
C PRO A 206 -8.49 -10.92 30.36
N TRP A 207 -8.33 -10.55 29.08
CA TRP A 207 -8.12 -9.15 28.69
C TRP A 207 -9.34 -8.29 29.02
N MET A 208 -10.56 -8.70 28.70
CA MET A 208 -11.78 -7.96 29.06
C MET A 208 -11.96 -7.91 30.58
N VAL A 209 -11.95 -9.05 31.28
CA VAL A 209 -12.20 -9.09 32.73
C VAL A 209 -11.09 -8.38 33.52
N ALA A 210 -9.81 -8.53 33.15
CA ALA A 210 -8.69 -7.87 33.80
C ALA A 210 -8.69 -6.36 33.53
N TYR A 211 -8.99 -5.91 32.30
CA TYR A 211 -9.08 -4.47 32.03
C TYR A 211 -10.30 -3.84 32.69
N PHE A 212 -11.48 -4.49 32.61
CA PHE A 212 -12.70 -3.95 33.21
C PHE A 212 -12.63 -3.91 34.74
N SER A 213 -11.92 -4.86 35.38
CA SER A 213 -11.69 -4.87 36.83
C SER A 213 -10.63 -3.87 37.31
N LEU A 214 -9.65 -3.48 36.46
CA LEU A 214 -8.53 -2.61 36.86
C LEU A 214 -8.71 -1.13 36.50
N LYS A 215 -9.61 -0.79 35.57
CA LYS A 215 -9.76 0.58 35.00
C LYS A 215 -11.07 1.29 35.35
N GLY A 216 -11.83 0.80 36.34
CA GLY A 216 -13.07 1.48 36.79
C GLY A 216 -14.22 1.41 35.79
N PHE A 217 -14.36 0.27 35.10
CA PHE A 217 -15.49 -0.01 34.20
C PHE A 217 -16.66 -0.67 34.95
N ASP A 218 -16.86 -0.26 36.19
CA ASP A 218 -17.96 -0.75 37.03
C ASP A 218 -19.31 -0.57 36.32
N TRP A 219 -19.47 0.49 35.51
CA TRP A 219 -20.65 0.73 34.67
C TRP A 219 -21.03 -0.44 33.74
N LEU A 220 -20.06 -1.28 33.34
CA LEU A 220 -20.30 -2.41 32.45
C LEU A 220 -20.95 -3.59 33.18
N THR A 221 -20.69 -3.78 34.47
CA THR A 221 -21.23 -4.90 35.26
C THR A 221 -22.18 -4.48 36.37
N ASP A 222 -22.13 -3.22 36.79
CA ASP A 222 -22.97 -2.67 37.84
C ASP A 222 -24.39 -2.45 37.33
N SER A 223 -25.33 -2.91 38.14
CA SER A 223 -26.73 -2.63 37.94
C SER A 223 -27.02 -1.19 38.35
N HIS A 224 -27.37 -0.35 37.39
CA HIS A 224 -28.06 0.91 37.65
C HIS A 224 -29.55 0.76 37.29
N GLY A 225 -30.42 1.40 38.08
CA GLY A 225 -31.87 1.18 38.05
C GLY A 225 -32.47 1.23 36.64
N TYR A 226 -33.31 0.23 36.35
CA TYR A 226 -34.10 0.10 35.12
C TYR A 226 -33.31 0.13 33.80
N CYS A 227 -32.06 -0.31 33.83
CA CYS A 227 -31.23 -0.54 32.64
C CYS A 227 -31.75 -1.74 31.83
N PRO A 228 -31.96 -1.61 30.51
CA PRO A 228 -32.09 -2.79 29.66
C PRO A 228 -30.75 -3.51 29.63
N ARG A 229 -30.67 -4.70 30.24
CA ARG A 229 -29.45 -5.53 30.28
C ARG A 229 -29.69 -6.88 29.64
N ARG A 230 -28.61 -7.50 29.17
CA ARG A 230 -28.61 -8.87 28.66
C ARG A 230 -27.44 -9.64 29.20
N LYS A 231 -27.61 -10.96 29.32
CA LYS A 231 -26.49 -11.86 29.56
C LYS A 231 -25.59 -11.88 28.33
N TYR A 232 -24.29 -11.86 28.56
CA TYR A 232 -23.29 -11.95 27.50
C TYR A 232 -22.27 -13.03 27.84
N HIS A 233 -22.04 -13.96 26.90
CA HIS A 233 -21.33 -15.22 27.11
C HIS A 233 -19.90 -15.01 27.67
N GLN A 234 -19.19 -14.00 27.15
CA GLN A 234 -17.83 -13.65 27.58
C GLN A 234 -17.70 -13.30 29.08
N PHE A 235 -18.80 -12.96 29.77
CA PHE A 235 -18.81 -12.62 31.20
C PHE A 235 -19.40 -13.70 32.11
N GLY A 236 -19.43 -14.97 31.68
CA GLY A 236 -19.76 -16.09 32.57
C GLY A 236 -21.12 -15.94 33.27
N SER A 237 -22.14 -15.47 32.52
CA SER A 237 -23.52 -15.19 32.97
C SER A 237 -23.80 -13.82 33.63
N ARG A 238 -22.84 -12.90 33.70
CA ARG A 238 -23.14 -11.51 34.12
C ARG A 238 -23.95 -10.78 33.05
N GLU A 239 -24.74 -9.82 33.52
CA GLU A 239 -25.52 -8.95 32.65
C GLU A 239 -24.74 -7.68 32.31
N VAL A 240 -24.76 -7.27 31.06
CA VAL A 240 -24.15 -6.05 30.53
C VAL A 240 -25.23 -5.13 29.94
N PRO A 241 -24.98 -3.80 29.81
CA PRO A 241 -25.91 -2.91 29.13
C PRO A 241 -26.24 -3.40 27.72
N GLY A 242 -27.52 -3.33 27.35
CA GLY A 242 -28.01 -3.79 26.05
C GLY A 242 -27.20 -3.20 24.90
N TRP A 243 -27.02 -1.88 24.87
CA TRP A 243 -26.27 -1.19 23.82
C TRP A 243 -24.81 -1.64 23.67
N TRP A 244 -24.15 -2.08 24.77
CA TRP A 244 -22.76 -2.53 24.70
C TRP A 244 -22.67 -3.90 24.03
N ALA A 245 -23.60 -4.79 24.37
CA ALA A 245 -23.62 -6.07 23.69
C ALA A 245 -24.18 -5.95 22.25
N ASP A 246 -24.87 -4.85 21.88
CA ASP A 246 -25.29 -4.59 20.49
C ASP A 246 -24.07 -4.23 19.68
N PHE A 247 -23.20 -3.39 20.28
CA PHE A 247 -21.90 -3.08 19.73
C PHE A 247 -21.08 -4.34 19.49
N MET A 248 -20.94 -5.21 20.51
CA MET A 248 -20.14 -6.42 20.36
C MET A 248 -20.71 -7.41 19.34
N ASP A 249 -22.03 -7.63 19.34
CA ASP A 249 -22.68 -8.51 18.37
C ASP A 249 -22.52 -8.01 16.92
N GLN A 250 -22.44 -6.69 16.72
CA GLN A 250 -22.24 -6.09 15.40
C GLN A 250 -20.76 -6.05 14.97
N ILE A 251 -19.83 -5.76 15.89
CA ILE A 251 -18.42 -5.57 15.55
C ILE A 251 -17.64 -6.88 15.45
N LEU A 252 -17.96 -7.90 16.27
CA LEU A 252 -17.20 -9.14 16.30
C LEU A 252 -17.20 -9.88 14.95
N PRO A 253 -18.32 -10.02 14.22
CA PRO A 253 -18.32 -10.63 12.89
C PRO A 253 -17.47 -9.84 11.88
N LEU A 254 -17.50 -8.50 11.94
CA LEU A 254 -16.71 -7.64 11.05
C LEU A 254 -15.22 -7.80 11.31
N VAL A 255 -14.83 -7.90 12.58
CA VAL A 255 -13.44 -8.08 13.00
C VAL A 255 -12.92 -9.49 12.68
N GLN A 256 -13.79 -10.50 12.64
CA GLN A 256 -13.44 -11.83 12.14
C GLN A 256 -13.20 -11.85 10.63
N ASP A 257 -13.95 -11.07 9.85
CA ASP A 257 -13.70 -10.92 8.40
C ASP A 257 -12.50 -10.01 8.11
N ARG A 258 -12.29 -8.98 8.95
CA ARG A 258 -11.32 -7.91 8.75
C ARG A 258 -10.54 -7.67 10.06
N PRO A 259 -9.53 -8.49 10.37
CA PRO A 259 -8.81 -8.47 11.64
C PRO A 259 -7.82 -7.30 11.71
N SER A 260 -8.32 -6.07 11.67
CA SER A 260 -7.53 -4.84 11.72
C SER A 260 -8.08 -3.86 12.77
N PRO A 261 -7.21 -3.12 13.48
CA PRO A 261 -7.64 -2.04 14.37
C PRO A 261 -8.51 -0.99 13.65
N SER A 262 -8.27 -0.77 12.35
CA SER A 262 -9.04 0.19 11.55
C SER A 262 -10.49 -0.23 11.35
N THR A 263 -10.77 -1.55 11.34
CA THR A 263 -12.14 -2.09 11.23
C THR A 263 -13.00 -1.58 12.39
N VAL A 264 -12.44 -1.52 13.59
CA VAL A 264 -13.14 -1.06 14.80
C VAL A 264 -13.19 0.46 14.86
N ARG A 265 -12.09 1.14 14.55
CA ARG A 265 -12.03 2.61 14.56
C ARG A 265 -12.99 3.25 13.55
N ASN A 266 -13.24 2.60 12.42
CA ASN A 266 -14.16 3.07 11.38
C ASN A 266 -15.60 2.55 11.53
N PHE A 267 -15.88 1.81 12.61
CA PHE A 267 -17.21 1.28 12.85
C PHE A 267 -18.19 2.41 13.21
N ASP A 268 -19.34 2.44 12.56
CA ASP A 268 -20.38 3.42 12.84
C ASP A 268 -21.08 3.10 14.17
N THR A 269 -20.76 3.88 15.20
CA THR A 269 -21.34 3.76 16.54
C THR A 269 -22.61 4.57 16.73
N GLN A 270 -23.00 5.41 15.75
CA GLN A 270 -24.07 6.39 15.90
C GLN A 270 -25.42 5.73 16.19
N GLY A 271 -25.77 4.67 15.47
CA GLY A 271 -27.03 3.94 15.69
C GLY A 271 -27.16 3.32 17.08
N ILE A 272 -26.03 2.88 17.67
CA ILE A 272 -25.97 2.33 19.03
C ILE A 272 -26.13 3.46 20.07
N ILE A 273 -25.45 4.59 19.86
CA ILE A 273 -25.55 5.77 20.71
C ILE A 273 -27.00 6.28 20.75
N GLU A 274 -27.63 6.44 19.58
CA GLU A 274 -29.01 6.92 19.47
C GLU A 274 -29.98 5.97 20.18
N THR A 275 -29.81 4.66 19.98
CA THR A 275 -30.66 3.66 20.64
C THR A 275 -30.50 3.69 22.16
N ALA A 276 -29.28 3.84 22.66
CA ALA A 276 -29.01 3.97 24.09
C ALA A 276 -29.51 5.28 24.71
N GLN A 277 -29.64 6.34 23.89
CA GLN A 277 -30.12 7.66 24.31
C GLN A 277 -31.63 7.83 24.23
N LYS A 278 -32.36 6.89 23.62
CA LYS A 278 -33.82 6.92 23.60
C LYS A 278 -34.38 6.99 25.03
N PRO A 279 -35.49 7.72 25.24
CA PRO A 279 -36.14 7.79 26.54
C PRO A 279 -36.40 6.38 27.08
N SER A 280 -35.76 6.07 28.19
CA SER A 280 -35.91 4.80 28.90
C SER A 280 -36.00 5.09 30.39
N SER A 281 -36.37 4.08 31.15
CA SER A 281 -36.37 4.13 32.60
C SER A 281 -34.96 4.26 33.20
N CYS A 282 -33.90 4.13 32.38
CA CYS A 282 -32.52 4.26 32.81
C CYS A 282 -31.98 5.70 32.59
N ASN A 283 -31.56 6.34 33.67
CA ASN A 283 -31.00 7.70 33.62
C ASN A 283 -29.48 7.77 33.41
N THR A 284 -28.79 6.62 33.43
CA THR A 284 -27.32 6.54 33.40
C THR A 284 -26.79 6.26 31.99
N CYS A 285 -27.30 5.23 31.29
CA CYS A 285 -26.82 4.85 29.95
C CYS A 285 -26.79 6.01 28.95
N PRO A 286 -27.85 6.85 28.82
CA PRO A 286 -27.84 7.96 27.85
C PRO A 286 -26.69 8.96 28.05
N LYS A 287 -26.22 9.11 29.30
CA LYS A 287 -25.18 10.06 29.68
C LYS A 287 -23.77 9.54 29.42
N ILE A 288 -23.56 8.23 29.57
CA ILE A 288 -22.23 7.62 29.52
C ILE A 288 -21.91 6.97 28.17
N VAL A 289 -22.93 6.58 27.38
CA VAL A 289 -22.76 5.71 26.20
C VAL A 289 -21.72 6.24 25.22
N ARG A 290 -21.72 7.55 24.91
CA ARG A 290 -20.79 8.13 23.92
C ARG A 290 -19.34 7.97 24.35
N GLU A 291 -19.03 8.36 25.59
CA GLU A 291 -17.66 8.29 26.12
C GLU A 291 -17.21 6.84 26.27
N ARG A 292 -18.08 5.98 26.82
CA ARG A 292 -17.74 4.59 27.11
C ARG A 292 -17.60 3.75 25.86
N LEU A 293 -18.43 3.98 24.85
CA LEU A 293 -18.33 3.29 23.57
C LEU A 293 -17.06 3.67 22.81
N ALA A 294 -16.66 4.95 22.83
CA ALA A 294 -15.37 5.38 22.28
C ALA A 294 -14.19 4.69 22.98
N GLN A 295 -14.21 4.61 24.32
CA GLN A 295 -13.20 3.86 25.08
C GLN A 295 -13.19 2.36 24.70
N CYS A 296 -14.35 1.75 24.50
CA CYS A 296 -14.42 0.35 24.04
C CYS A 296 -13.83 0.17 22.64
N VAL A 297 -14.07 1.10 21.72
CA VAL A 297 -13.49 1.10 20.37
C VAL A 297 -11.96 1.16 20.43
N ASP A 298 -11.40 2.08 21.21
CA ASP A 298 -9.95 2.23 21.34
C ASP A 298 -9.31 0.98 21.95
N LEU A 299 -9.90 0.45 23.03
CA LEU A 299 -9.41 -0.75 23.70
C LEU A 299 -9.46 -1.98 22.78
N LEU A 300 -10.57 -2.19 22.07
CA LEU A 300 -10.68 -3.31 21.15
C LEU A 300 -9.68 -3.18 20.00
N ALA A 301 -9.46 -1.97 19.49
CA ALA A 301 -8.45 -1.71 18.46
C ALA A 301 -7.02 -2.02 18.95
N GLU A 302 -6.66 -1.64 20.18
CA GLU A 302 -5.37 -1.98 20.79
C GLU A 302 -5.17 -3.49 20.95
N GLU A 303 -6.21 -4.21 21.38
CA GLU A 303 -6.11 -5.66 21.59
C GLU A 303 -6.03 -6.43 20.26
N ILE A 304 -6.72 -5.96 19.21
CA ILE A 304 -6.55 -6.48 17.85
C ILE A 304 -5.12 -6.25 17.36
N GLU A 305 -4.55 -5.06 17.61
CA GLU A 305 -3.16 -4.74 17.24
C GLU A 305 -2.16 -5.66 17.96
N LYS A 306 -2.36 -5.91 19.26
CA LYS A 306 -1.54 -6.86 20.04
C LYS A 306 -1.70 -8.30 19.55
N ALA A 307 -2.92 -8.72 19.23
CA ALA A 307 -3.19 -10.09 18.76
C ALA A 307 -2.57 -10.35 17.38
N THR A 308 -2.57 -9.35 16.50
CA THR A 308 -2.06 -9.47 15.14
C THR A 308 -0.55 -9.22 15.03
N SER A 309 0.04 -8.39 15.90
CA SER A 309 1.48 -8.09 15.88
C SER A 309 2.38 -9.29 16.16
N GLY A 310 1.87 -10.29 16.88
CA GLY A 310 2.58 -11.56 17.11
C GLY A 310 2.59 -12.53 15.92
N ILE A 311 1.78 -12.26 14.89
CA ILE A 311 1.68 -13.11 13.69
C ILE A 311 2.74 -12.64 12.69
N LYS A 312 3.67 -13.55 12.37
CA LYS A 312 4.74 -13.26 11.41
C LYS A 312 4.25 -13.48 9.99
N PHE A 313 4.56 -12.51 9.13
CA PHE A 313 4.42 -12.66 7.69
C PHE A 313 5.75 -13.17 7.12
N GLU A 314 5.77 -14.40 6.63
CA GLU A 314 6.98 -15.05 6.12
C GLU A 314 6.89 -15.26 4.61
N MET A 315 7.38 -14.29 3.84
CA MET A 315 7.51 -14.39 2.39
C MET A 315 8.94 -14.77 1.99
N THR A 316 9.04 -15.70 1.02
CA THR A 316 10.30 -16.11 0.37
C THR A 316 10.18 -15.79 -1.12
N PHE A 317 11.15 -15.02 -1.62
CA PHE A 317 11.33 -14.71 -3.04
C PHE A 317 12.40 -15.64 -3.60
#